data_AF-A0A0E3UWC8-F1
#
_entry.id   AF-A0A0E3UWC8-F1
#
_cell.length_a   1.000
_cell.length_b   1.000
_cell.length_c   1.000
_cell.angle_alpha   90.00
_cell.angle_beta   90.00
_cell.angle_gamma   90.00
#
_symmetry.space_group_name_H-M   'P 1'
#
loop_
_entity.id
_entity.type
_entity.pdbx_description
1 polymer ?
#
loop_
_entity_poly.entity_id
_entity_poly.type
_entity_poly.pdbx_seq_one_letter_code
_entity_poly.pdbx_strand_id
1 'polypeptide(L)'
;MNLTQYEYLNKILAVVDACQVDCKISFSFNLPAEFYDLSNPENKKGQAIKKYVDQNFDFSLTQENKENLIEDLGSSFVDGEICHYLFIKDSIKIGEGFDNCEINYLNPKYFHLTAEHLEILGDVYLHLTEEIN
;
A
#
# COMPACT_ATOMS: atom_id res chain seq x y z
N MET A 1 -5.07 14.92 -5.94
CA MET A 1 -5.77 14.13 -4.91
C MET A 1 -6.43 15.08 -3.92
N ASN A 2 -7.75 15.01 -3.72
CA ASN A 2 -8.37 15.77 -2.62
C ASN A 2 -7.93 15.09 -1.32
N LEU A 3 -7.11 15.77 -0.51
CA LEU A 3 -6.68 15.32 0.82
C LEU A 3 -7.91 15.24 1.74
N THR A 4 -8.61 14.11 1.68
CA THR A 4 -9.72 13.77 2.57
C THR A 4 -9.16 13.18 3.87
N GLN A 5 -9.92 13.39 4.96
CA GLN A 5 -9.82 13.01 6.38
C GLN A 5 -8.85 11.91 6.92
N TYR A 6 -8.11 11.17 6.10
CA TYR A 6 -7.25 10.04 6.50
C TYR A 6 -5.77 10.32 6.21
N GLU A 7 -4.98 10.67 7.23
CA GLU A 7 -3.60 11.11 7.03
C GLU A 7 -2.66 9.94 6.67
N TYR A 8 -2.75 8.82 7.40
CA TYR A 8 -1.83 7.70 7.23
C TYR A 8 -2.19 6.82 6.05
N LEU A 9 -3.48 6.60 5.81
CA LEU A 9 -3.94 5.88 4.63
C LEU A 9 -3.50 6.61 3.36
N ASN A 10 -3.64 7.95 3.30
CA ASN A 10 -3.20 8.72 2.13
C ASN A 10 -1.70 8.55 1.84
N LYS A 11 -0.85 8.42 2.88
CA LYS A 11 0.59 8.13 2.70
C LYS A 11 0.80 6.77 2.03
N ILE A 12 0.10 5.74 2.49
CA ILE A 12 0.17 4.39 1.89
C ILE A 12 -0.29 4.43 0.43
N LEU A 13 -1.42 5.10 0.15
CA LEU A 13 -1.95 5.25 -1.21
C LEU A 13 -0.96 5.98 -2.13
N ALA A 14 -0.30 7.04 -1.65
CA ALA A 14 0.72 7.77 -2.40
C ALA A 14 1.93 6.88 -2.74
N VAL A 15 2.32 5.97 -1.85
CA VAL A 15 3.42 5.01 -2.12
C VAL A 15 3.00 3.96 -3.15
N VAL A 16 1.76 3.46 -3.07
CA VAL A 16 1.20 2.56 -4.09
C VAL A 16 1.18 3.26 -5.45
N ASP A 17 0.73 4.52 -5.50
CA ASP A 17 0.68 5.29 -6.74
C ASP A 17 2.07 5.55 -7.34
N ALA A 18 3.04 5.88 -6.48
CA ALA A 18 4.41 6.14 -6.87
C ALA A 18 5.14 4.90 -7.44
N CYS A 19 4.66 3.68 -7.18
CA CYS A 19 5.25 2.47 -7.71
C CYS A 19 5.04 2.36 -9.24
N GLN A 20 6.14 2.25 -9.99
CA GLN A 20 6.15 2.26 -11.46
C GLN A 20 6.29 0.87 -12.10
N VAL A 21 6.34 -0.18 -11.29
CA VAL A 21 6.55 -1.55 -11.77
C VAL A 21 5.44 -2.47 -11.24
N ASP A 22 5.19 -3.55 -11.97
CA ASP A 22 4.34 -4.63 -11.48
C ASP A 22 5.07 -5.38 -10.35
N CYS A 23 4.43 -5.54 -9.20
CA CYS A 23 5.06 -6.13 -8.02
C CYS A 23 4.01 -6.76 -7.09
N LYS A 24 4.49 -7.41 -6.03
CA LYS A 24 3.65 -7.82 -4.91
C LYS A 24 3.67 -6.78 -3.80
N ILE A 25 2.56 -6.62 -3.10
CA ILE A 25 2.48 -5.85 -1.86
C ILE A 25 1.95 -6.77 -0.76
N SER A 26 2.72 -6.91 0.32
CA SER A 26 2.26 -7.57 1.53
C SER A 26 1.82 -6.49 2.52
N PHE A 27 0.50 -6.38 2.74
CA PHE A 27 -0.05 -5.47 3.73
C PHE A 27 -0.29 -6.20 5.06
N SER A 28 0.08 -5.56 6.16
CA SER A 28 -0.32 -5.99 7.50
C SER A 28 -1.52 -5.18 7.95
N PHE A 29 -2.59 -5.88 8.34
CA PHE A 29 -3.84 -5.24 8.74
C PHE A 29 -4.07 -5.38 10.25
N ASN A 30 -4.57 -4.32 10.88
CA ASN A 30 -5.10 -4.36 12.24
C ASN A 30 -6.63 -4.58 12.19
N LEU A 31 -7.02 -5.74 11.67
CA LEU A 31 -8.41 -6.13 11.49
C LEU A 31 -8.69 -7.49 12.16
N PRO A 32 -9.95 -7.77 12.54
CA PRO A 32 -10.32 -9.05 13.13
C PRO A 32 -10.02 -10.22 12.19
N ALA A 33 -9.79 -11.41 12.74
CA ALA A 33 -9.41 -12.60 11.96
C ALA A 33 -10.40 -12.96 10.83
N GLU A 34 -11.68 -12.65 10.99
CA GLU A 34 -12.73 -12.86 9.98
C GLU A 34 -12.52 -12.04 8.70
N PHE A 35 -11.71 -10.96 8.75
CA PHE A 35 -11.32 -10.18 7.58
C PHE A 35 -10.55 -11.02 6.55
N TYR A 36 -9.81 -12.03 6.99
CA TYR A 36 -9.03 -12.89 6.11
C TYR A 36 -9.88 -13.99 5.44
N ASP A 37 -11.13 -14.19 5.88
CA ASP A 37 -12.07 -15.08 5.19
C ASP A 37 -12.72 -14.35 4.01
N LEU A 38 -12.11 -14.49 2.83
CA LEU A 38 -12.61 -13.92 1.57
C LEU A 38 -13.79 -14.72 0.97
N SER A 39 -14.19 -15.83 1.59
CA SER A 39 -15.40 -16.57 1.22
C SER A 39 -16.65 -16.02 1.89
N ASN A 40 -16.50 -15.29 3.01
CA ASN A 40 -17.58 -14.65 3.72
C ASN A 40 -18.13 -13.42 2.95
N PRO A 41 -19.39 -13.43 2.49
CA PRO A 41 -19.97 -12.30 1.75
C PRO A 41 -20.21 -11.07 2.63
N GLU A 42 -20.31 -11.23 3.96
CA GLU A 42 -20.48 -10.11 4.89
C GLU A 42 -19.18 -9.34 5.16
N ASN A 43 -18.03 -9.93 4.80
CA ASN A 43 -16.72 -9.29 4.86
C ASN A 43 -16.54 -8.28 3.71
N LYS A 44 -17.26 -7.15 3.78
CA LYS A 44 -17.28 -6.13 2.71
C LYS A 44 -15.89 -5.62 2.34
N LYS A 45 -15.01 -5.41 3.32
CA LYS A 45 -13.62 -4.96 3.09
C LYS A 45 -12.80 -6.01 2.35
N GLY A 46 -12.87 -7.27 2.79
CA GLY A 46 -12.23 -8.39 2.11
C GLY A 46 -12.78 -8.58 0.69
N GLN A 47 -14.09 -8.47 0.49
CA GLN A 47 -14.69 -8.57 -0.85
C GLN A 47 -14.21 -7.45 -1.79
N ALA A 48 -14.03 -6.22 -1.31
CA ALA A 48 -13.54 -5.11 -2.12
C ALA A 48 -12.13 -5.39 -2.68
N ILE A 49 -11.25 -5.97 -1.86
CA ILE A 49 -9.85 -6.22 -2.24
C ILE A 49 -9.59 -7.61 -2.84
N LYS A 50 -10.57 -8.53 -2.76
CA LYS A 50 -10.43 -9.95 -3.13
C LYS A 50 -9.82 -10.18 -4.52
N LYS A 51 -10.11 -9.30 -5.49
CA LYS A 51 -9.63 -9.42 -6.87
C LYS A 51 -8.13 -9.13 -7.03
N TYR A 52 -7.49 -8.55 -6.03
CA TYR A 52 -6.06 -8.20 -6.05
C TYR A 52 -5.19 -9.19 -5.28
N VAL A 53 -5.77 -9.96 -4.37
CA VAL A 53 -5.03 -10.80 -3.43
C VAL A 53 -4.88 -12.23 -3.93
N ASP A 54 -3.69 -12.78 -3.75
CA ASP A 54 -3.41 -14.19 -4.00
C ASP A 54 -3.75 -15.07 -2.78
N GLN A 55 -3.49 -16.38 -2.90
CA GLN A 55 -3.74 -17.37 -1.85
C GLN A 55 -2.97 -17.13 -0.54
N ASN A 56 -1.89 -16.34 -0.57
CA ASN A 56 -1.10 -15.96 0.60
C ASN A 56 -1.54 -14.60 1.16
N PHE A 57 -2.61 -14.02 0.63
CA PHE A 57 -3.08 -12.68 0.94
C PHE A 57 -2.12 -11.56 0.50
N ASP A 58 -1.20 -11.85 -0.41
CA ASP A 58 -0.36 -10.83 -1.04
C ASP A 58 -1.10 -10.17 -2.20
N PHE A 59 -1.04 -8.84 -2.26
CA PHE A 59 -1.65 -8.06 -3.32
C PHE A 59 -0.77 -8.08 -4.58
N SER A 60 -1.38 -8.34 -5.73
CA SER A 60 -0.75 -8.18 -7.04
C SER A 60 -1.00 -6.77 -7.56
N LEU A 61 0.00 -5.90 -7.47
CA LEU A 61 -0.03 -4.58 -8.10
C LEU A 61 0.45 -4.72 -9.55
N THR A 62 -0.37 -4.28 -10.49
CA THR A 62 0.02 -4.09 -11.88
C THR A 62 -0.26 -2.66 -12.31
N GLN A 63 0.46 -2.18 -13.33
CA GLN A 63 0.18 -0.84 -13.85
C GLN A 63 -1.25 -0.71 -14.42
N GLU A 64 -1.86 -1.81 -14.86
CA GLU A 64 -3.25 -1.84 -15.35
C GLU A 64 -4.28 -1.75 -14.21
N ASN A 65 -3.96 -2.25 -13.02
CA ASN A 65 -4.92 -2.33 -11.91
C ASN A 65 -4.71 -1.28 -10.82
N LYS A 66 -3.60 -0.53 -10.87
CA LYS A 66 -3.14 0.40 -9.84
C LYS A 66 -4.20 1.41 -9.41
N GLU A 67 -4.81 2.11 -10.37
CA GLU A 67 -5.82 3.13 -10.10
C GLU A 67 -7.02 2.55 -9.34
N ASN A 68 -7.56 1.42 -9.82
CA ASN A 68 -8.67 0.74 -9.16
C ASN A 68 -8.28 0.23 -7.77
N LEU A 69 -7.05 -0.26 -7.59
CA LEU A 69 -6.56 -0.71 -6.29
C LEU A 69 -6.53 0.46 -5.29
N ILE A 70 -6.02 1.62 -5.71
CA ILE A 70 -5.97 2.82 -4.88
C ILE A 70 -7.39 3.26 -4.51
N GLU A 71 -8.33 3.26 -5.45
CA GLU A 71 -9.73 3.61 -5.19
C GLU A 71 -10.39 2.64 -4.20
N ASP A 72 -10.22 1.33 -4.40
CA ASP A 72 -10.81 0.31 -3.52
C ASP A 72 -10.19 0.36 -2.11
N LEU A 73 -8.88 0.60 -2.00
CA LEU A 73 -8.22 0.80 -0.70
C LEU A 73 -8.71 2.07 -0.01
N GLY A 74 -8.75 3.20 -0.73
CA GLY A 74 -9.15 4.51 -0.18
C GLY A 74 -10.64 4.60 0.19
N SER A 75 -11.49 3.80 -0.44
CA SER A 75 -12.93 3.76 -0.14
C SER A 75 -13.31 2.73 0.93
N SER A 76 -12.51 1.67 1.12
CA SER A 76 -12.85 0.54 2.00
C SER A 76 -12.17 0.57 3.36
N PHE A 77 -11.05 1.28 3.49
CA PHE A 77 -10.23 1.31 4.70
C PHE A 77 -10.17 2.72 5.30
N VAL A 78 -9.78 2.77 6.57
CA VAL A 78 -9.53 4.02 7.30
C VAL A 78 -8.15 3.99 7.97
N ASP A 79 -7.71 5.12 8.50
CA ASP A 79 -6.45 5.21 9.23
C ASP A 79 -6.33 4.15 10.35
N GLY A 80 -5.15 3.57 10.49
CA GLY A 80 -4.84 2.57 11.51
C GLY A 80 -5.25 1.14 11.17
N GLU A 81 -5.95 0.89 10.04
CA GLU A 81 -6.33 -0.46 9.62
C GLU A 81 -5.27 -1.15 8.77
N ILE A 82 -4.47 -0.38 8.02
CA ILE A 82 -3.29 -0.86 7.30
C ILE A 82 -2.06 -0.31 8.03
N CYS A 83 -1.32 -1.18 8.70
CA CYS A 83 -0.25 -0.77 9.62
C CYS A 83 1.15 -0.86 9.01
N HIS A 84 1.32 -1.70 8.00
CA HIS A 84 2.61 -1.91 7.36
C HIS A 84 2.41 -2.38 5.93
N TYR A 85 3.33 -2.03 5.06
CA TYR A 85 3.39 -2.51 3.69
C TYR A 85 4.80 -2.96 3.32
N LEU A 86 4.90 -3.97 2.47
CA LEU A 86 6.15 -4.47 1.91
C LEU A 86 5.98 -4.72 0.41
N PHE A 87 6.73 -3.99 -0.41
CA PHE A 87 6.75 -4.15 -1.86
C PHE A 87 7.87 -5.10 -2.28
N ILE A 88 7.54 -6.08 -3.11
CA ILE A 88 8.45 -7.14 -3.56
C ILE A 88 8.41 -7.27 -5.08
N LYS A 89 9.57 -7.15 -5.73
CA LYS A 89 9.75 -7.44 -7.17
C LYS A 89 10.76 -8.57 -7.34
N ASP A 90 10.35 -9.65 -8.00
CA ASP A 90 11.22 -10.81 -8.31
C ASP A 90 11.96 -11.37 -7.07
N SER A 91 11.29 -11.38 -5.92
CA SER A 91 11.82 -11.78 -4.60
C SER A 91 12.76 -10.77 -3.93
N ILE A 92 12.91 -9.57 -4.48
CA ILE A 92 13.68 -8.48 -3.89
C ILE A 92 12.73 -7.48 -3.24
N LYS A 93 13.05 -7.08 -2.01
CA LYS A 93 12.38 -5.98 -1.30
C LYS A 93 12.72 -4.65 -1.99
N ILE A 94 11.70 -3.97 -2.49
CA ILE A 94 11.85 -2.70 -3.22
C ILE A 94 11.22 -1.51 -2.49
N GLY A 95 10.39 -1.76 -1.49
CA GLY A 95 9.85 -0.73 -0.62
C GLY A 95 9.26 -1.30 0.67
N GLU A 96 9.34 -0.56 1.76
CA GLU A 96 8.62 -0.86 3.00
C GLU A 96 8.26 0.43 3.75
N GLY A 97 7.27 0.35 4.63
CA GLY A 97 6.87 1.44 5.50
C GLY A 97 5.84 1.00 6.52
N PHE A 98 5.71 1.78 7.59
CA PHE A 98 4.81 1.53 8.70
C PHE A 98 3.89 2.75 8.88
N ASP A 99 2.65 2.57 9.29
CA ASP A 99 1.73 3.70 9.47
C ASP A 99 2.14 4.57 10.68
N ASN A 100 2.60 3.94 11.76
CA ASN A 100 2.94 4.59 13.03
C ASN A 100 4.41 5.03 13.12
N CYS A 101 5.25 4.64 12.17
CA CYS A 101 6.62 5.16 12.06
C CYS A 101 6.69 5.95 10.76
N GLU A 102 7.02 7.23 10.84
CA GLU A 102 7.19 8.17 9.71
C GLU A 102 8.36 7.81 8.78
N ILE A 103 8.60 6.52 8.52
CA ILE A 103 9.78 6.02 7.84
C ILE A 103 9.31 5.16 6.66
N ASN A 104 9.65 5.63 5.46
CA ASN A 104 9.42 4.91 4.23
C ASN A 104 10.78 4.63 3.59
N TYR A 105 11.09 3.35 3.37
CA TYR A 105 12.25 2.95 2.59
C TYR A 105 11.77 2.60 1.20
N LEU A 106 12.12 3.40 0.19
CA LEU A 106 11.68 3.21 -1.19
C LEU A 106 12.90 3.17 -2.10
N ASN A 107 13.00 2.18 -2.97
CA ASN A 107 14.07 2.14 -3.94
C ASN A 107 13.75 3.04 -5.15
N PRO A 108 14.54 4.08 -5.43
CA PRO A 108 14.20 5.10 -6.44
C PRO A 108 14.15 4.56 -7.87
N LYS A 109 14.68 3.36 -8.12
CA LYS A 109 14.54 2.67 -9.41
C LYS A 109 13.10 2.21 -9.67
N TYR A 110 12.32 1.95 -8.62
CA TYR A 110 10.98 1.37 -8.71
C TYR A 110 9.87 2.34 -8.31
N PHE A 111 10.22 3.44 -7.62
CA PHE A 111 9.28 4.45 -7.15
C PHE A 111 9.59 5.82 -7.73
N HIS A 112 8.60 6.45 -8.35
CA HIS A 112 8.68 7.83 -8.84
C HIS A 112 7.79 8.75 -8.01
N LEU A 113 8.44 9.52 -7.16
CA LEU A 113 7.77 10.47 -6.29
C LEU A 113 7.64 11.82 -7.00
N THR A 114 6.39 12.24 -7.22
CA THR A 114 6.06 13.57 -7.72
C THR A 114 6.07 14.58 -6.56
N ALA A 115 5.98 15.87 -6.85
CA ALA A 115 5.83 16.89 -5.80
C ALA A 115 4.58 16.66 -4.94
N GLU A 116 3.48 16.17 -5.54
CA GLU A 116 2.26 15.82 -4.83
C GLU A 116 2.46 14.61 -3.90
N HIS A 117 3.21 13.58 -4.34
CA HIS A 117 3.56 12.46 -3.47
C HIS A 117 4.34 12.94 -2.25
N LEU A 118 5.33 13.82 -2.45
CA LEU A 118 6.12 14.36 -1.35
C LEU A 118 5.29 15.22 -0.39
N GLU A 119 4.31 15.98 -0.90
CA GLU A 119 3.38 16.76 -0.07
C GLU A 119 2.48 15.85 0.79
N ILE A 120 1.93 14.77 0.22
CA ILE A 120 1.10 13.80 0.95
C ILE A 120 1.93 13.05 1.99
N LEU A 121 3.14 12.64 1.62
CA LEU A 121 4.05 11.97 2.55
C LEU A 121 4.43 12.91 3.69
N GLY A 122 4.57 14.21 3.45
CA GLY A 122 5.03 15.19 4.45
C GLY A 122 6.54 15.11 4.68
N ASP A 123 7.05 15.80 5.70
CA ASP A 123 8.47 15.78 6.16
C ASP A 123 8.91 14.40 6.75
N VAL A 124 8.32 13.31 6.25
CA VAL A 124 8.61 11.92 6.59
C VAL A 124 10.06 11.59 6.26
N TYR A 125 10.66 10.74 7.09
CA TYR A 125 12.00 10.18 6.87
C TYR A 125 11.94 9.20 5.70
N LEU A 126 11.92 9.75 4.49
CA LEU A 126 11.99 9.01 3.25
C LEU A 126 13.44 8.61 2.99
N HIS A 127 13.71 7.31 3.02
CA HIS A 127 15.00 6.74 2.71
C HIS A 127 14.97 6.18 1.29
N LEU A 128 15.55 6.94 0.36
CA LEU A 128 15.78 6.48 -1.01
C LEU A 128 17.10 5.71 -1.08
N THR A 129 17.03 4.39 -1.20
CA THR A 129 18.20 3.51 -1.21
C THR A 129 18.05 2.37 -2.22
N GLU A 130 19.16 1.97 -2.85
CA GLU A 130 19.18 0.82 -3.76
C GLU A 130 19.10 -0.52 -3.01
N GLU A 131 19.63 -0.57 -1.79
CA GLU A 131 19.53 -1.73 -0.91
C GLU A 131 18.55 -1.44 0.22
N ILE A 132 17.49 -2.24 0.28
CA ILE A 132 16.54 -2.23 1.39
C ILE A 132 16.71 -3.57 2.11
N ASN A 133 17.52 -3.58 3.18
CA ASN A 133 17.78 -4.75 4.01
C ASN A 133 16.66 -4.97 5.03
#